data_AF-B7VRR6-F1
#
_entry.id   AF-B7VRR6-F1
#
_cell.length_a   1.000
_cell.length_b   1.000
_cell.length_c   1.000
_cell.angle_alpha   90.00
_cell.angle_beta   90.00
_cell.angle_gamma   90.00
#
_symmetry.space_group_name_H-M   'P 1'
#
loop_
_entity.id
_entity.type
_entity.pdbx_description
1 polymer ?
#
loop_
_entity_poly.entity_id
_entity_poly.type
_entity_poly.pdbx_seq_one_letter_code
_entity_poly.pdbx_strand_id
1 'polypeptide(L)'
;MSKIILRVVGSVLFALLGLWLGYQFYIEPLFFTPEHVLADPNYIMSALFGGAIGFLLTLPVLWILKYAGKDRLAVKSFWFLPLMFSLLGGVANLTILETVIKLNGFIQCPAELGYKQNLLRNYVTDVSLCKRL
;
A
#
# COMPACT_ATOMS: atom_id res chain seq x y z
N MET A 1 6.13 20.48 27.05
CA MET A 1 4.78 20.20 26.50
C MET A 1 4.70 20.39 24.98
N SER A 2 5.10 21.53 24.42
CA SER A 2 5.00 21.81 22.96
C SER A 2 5.61 20.73 22.04
N LYS A 3 6.82 20.25 22.32
CA LYS A 3 7.48 19.21 21.49
C LYS A 3 6.77 17.84 21.48
N ILE A 4 5.96 17.55 22.49
CA ILE A 4 5.22 16.28 22.62
C ILE A 4 3.96 16.33 21.76
N ILE A 5 3.19 17.41 21.91
CA ILE A 5 2.00 17.67 21.11
C ILE A 5 2.37 17.67 19.63
N LEU A 6 3.49 18.31 19.26
CA LEU A 6 3.99 18.31 17.89
C LEU A 6 4.27 16.90 17.35
N ARG A 7 4.82 15.99 18.15
CA ARG A 7 5.12 14.60 17.73
C ARG A 7 3.86 13.76 17.55
N VAL A 8 2.87 13.95 18.43
CA VAL A 8 1.58 13.26 18.33
C VAL A 8 0.77 13.79 17.15
N VAL A 9 0.73 15.11 16.96
CA VAL A 9 0.07 15.72 15.80
C VAL A 9 0.75 15.28 14.51
N GLY A 10 2.09 15.30 14.47
CA GLY A 10 2.85 14.81 13.33
C GLY A 10 2.56 13.34 13.01
N SER A 11 2.52 12.45 14.02
CA SER A 11 2.21 11.04 13.78
C SER A 11 0.78 10.82 13.30
N VAL A 12 -0.19 11.60 13.77
CA VAL A 12 -1.57 11.57 13.25
C VAL A 12 -1.61 11.99 11.78
N LEU A 13 -0.89 13.04 11.39
CA LEU A 13 -0.79 13.44 9.97
C LEU A 13 -0.18 12.33 9.11
N PHE A 14 0.88 11.67 9.58
CA PHE A 14 1.48 10.52 8.89
C PHE A 14 0.53 9.33 8.80
N ALA A 15 -0.29 9.07 9.82
CA ALA A 15 -1.30 8.02 9.77
C ALA A 15 -2.41 8.35 8.77
N LEU A 16 -2.87 9.60 8.71
CA LEU A 16 -3.82 10.06 7.69
C LEU A 16 -3.26 9.92 6.28
N LEU A 17 -1.98 10.26 6.08
CA LEU A 17 -1.29 10.03 4.81
C LEU A 17 -1.25 8.54 4.46
N GLY A 18 -0.95 7.67 5.44
CA GLY A 18 -0.97 6.21 5.26
C GLY A 18 -2.35 5.68 4.85
N LEU A 19 -3.43 6.16 5.49
CA LEU A 19 -4.81 5.83 5.10
C LEU A 19 -5.13 6.27 3.68
N TRP A 20 -4.75 7.49 3.32
CA TRP A 20 -4.98 8.03 1.99
C TRP A 20 -4.25 7.22 0.91
N LEU A 21 -2.96 6.91 1.12
CA LEU A 21 -2.19 6.05 0.21
C LEU A 21 -2.79 4.64 0.12
N GLY A 22 -3.21 4.08 1.25
CA GLY A 22 -3.87 2.77 1.29
C GLY A 22 -5.17 2.75 0.47
N TYR A 23 -5.98 3.81 0.59
CA TYR A 23 -7.19 3.97 -0.21
C TYR A 23 -6.87 4.07 -1.70
N GLN A 24 -5.97 4.97 -2.08
CA GLN A 24 -5.62 5.24 -3.48
C GLN A 24 -5.07 3.99 -4.21
N PHE A 25 -4.22 3.21 -3.54
CA PHE A 25 -3.53 2.09 -4.19
C PHE A 25 -4.26 0.75 -4.09
N TYR A 26 -5.05 0.53 -3.05
CA TYR A 26 -5.63 -0.80 -2.78
C TYR A 26 -7.16 -0.83 -2.78
N ILE A 27 -7.81 0.28 -2.45
CA ILE A 27 -9.28 0.31 -2.32
C ILE A 27 -9.91 0.92 -3.57
N GLU A 28 -9.48 2.12 -3.97
CA GLU A 28 -10.03 2.83 -5.14
C GLU A 28 -10.03 1.98 -6.41
N PRO A 29 -8.94 1.25 -6.77
CA PRO A 29 -8.91 0.45 -7.99
C PRO A 29 -9.92 -0.70 -8.02
N LEU A 30 -10.44 -1.12 -6.86
CA LEU A 30 -11.45 -2.18 -6.77
C LEU A 30 -12.86 -1.69 -7.12
N PHE A 31 -13.12 -0.39 -6.98
CA PHE A 31 -14.46 0.20 -7.20
C PHE A 31 -14.51 1.08 -8.45
N PHE A 32 -13.39 1.70 -8.82
CA PHE A 32 -13.28 2.54 -10.00
C PHE A 32 -12.18 1.97 -10.87
N THR A 33 -12.43 1.79 -12.17
CA THR A 33 -11.42 1.34 -13.14
C THR A 33 -10.46 2.51 -13.41
N PRO A 34 -9.27 2.53 -12.82
CA PRO A 34 -8.35 3.65 -12.99
C PRO A 34 -7.67 3.52 -14.35
N GLU A 35 -7.34 4.66 -14.98
CA GLU A 35 -6.45 4.67 -16.16
C GLU A 35 -5.04 4.15 -15.82
N HIS A 36 -4.65 4.23 -14.55
CA HIS A 36 -3.35 3.79 -14.03
C HIS A 36 -3.52 2.88 -12.80
N VAL A 37 -3.18 1.60 -12.95
CA VAL A 37 -3.22 0.62 -11.85
C VAL A 37 -1.81 0.18 -11.51
N LEU A 38 -1.43 0.32 -10.25
CA LEU A 38 -0.12 -0.08 -9.75
C LEU A 38 -0.16 -1.55 -9.31
N ALA A 39 -0.06 -2.47 -10.28
CA ALA A 39 -0.16 -3.91 -10.05
C ALA A 39 1.20 -4.65 -10.06
N ASP A 40 1.55 -5.16 -8.88
CA ASP A 40 2.53 -6.18 -8.45
C ASP A 40 2.54 -7.62 -9.01
N PRO A 41 3.04 -8.03 -10.20
CA PRO A 41 3.00 -9.45 -10.56
C PRO A 41 3.70 -10.37 -9.55
N ASN A 42 4.71 -9.87 -8.82
CA ASN A 42 5.43 -10.64 -7.80
C ASN A 42 5.01 -10.31 -6.37
N TYR A 43 4.05 -9.41 -6.16
CA TYR A 43 3.52 -9.00 -4.84
C TYR A 43 4.52 -8.36 -3.87
N ILE A 44 5.82 -8.38 -4.15
CA ILE A 44 6.90 -7.92 -3.25
C ILE A 44 6.73 -6.43 -2.93
N MET A 45 6.55 -5.59 -3.95
CA MET A 45 6.40 -4.15 -3.75
C MET A 45 5.07 -3.84 -3.05
N SER A 46 4.00 -4.55 -3.42
CA SER A 46 2.69 -4.37 -2.80
C SER A 46 2.70 -4.80 -1.32
N ALA A 47 3.48 -5.81 -0.96
CA ALA A 47 3.69 -6.21 0.43
C ALA A 47 4.53 -5.18 1.19
N LEU A 48 5.63 -4.70 0.61
CA LEU A 48 6.47 -3.65 1.23
C LEU A 48 5.68 -2.36 1.47
N PHE A 49 4.90 -1.90 0.49
CA PHE A 49 4.05 -0.71 0.64
C PHE A 49 2.93 -0.92 1.64
N GLY A 50 2.28 -2.09 1.63
CA GLY A 50 1.32 -2.46 2.66
C GLY A 50 1.94 -2.36 4.06
N GLY A 51 3.12 -2.95 4.25
CA GLY A 51 3.83 -2.88 5.53
C GLY A 51 4.22 -1.47 5.95
N ALA A 52 4.66 -0.63 5.00
CA ALA A 52 4.96 0.77 5.26
C ALA A 52 3.71 1.56 5.70
N ILE A 53 2.56 1.33 5.05
CA ILE A 53 1.28 1.91 5.47
C ILE A 53 0.91 1.45 6.88
N GLY A 54 0.99 0.15 7.15
CA GLY A 54 0.74 -0.41 8.48
C GLY A 54 1.62 0.23 9.56
N PHE A 55 2.89 0.48 9.25
CA PHE A 55 3.79 1.21 10.15
C PHE A 55 3.32 2.65 10.40
N LEU A 56 2.99 3.41 9.36
CA LEU A 56 2.49 4.78 9.49
C LEU A 56 1.24 4.86 10.38
N LEU A 57 0.33 3.88 10.25
CA LEU A 57 -0.90 3.80 11.05
C LEU A 57 -0.64 3.49 12.53
N THR A 58 0.45 2.80 12.85
CA THR A 58 0.80 2.48 14.25
C THR A 58 1.47 3.63 14.99
N LEU A 59 2.09 4.59 14.28
CA LEU A 59 2.86 5.68 14.89
C LEU A 59 2.08 6.50 15.94
N PRO A 60 0.81 6.91 15.74
CA PRO A 60 0.05 7.63 16.76
C PRO A 60 -0.08 6.83 18.06
N VAL A 61 -0.43 5.54 17.95
CA VAL A 61 -0.64 4.67 19.10
C VAL A 61 0.68 4.44 19.85
N LEU A 62 1.78 4.22 19.13
CA LEU A 62 3.11 4.07 19.71
C LEU A 62 3.53 5.32 20.49
N TRP A 63 3.28 6.52 19.95
CA TRP A 63 3.57 7.77 20.66
C TRP A 63 2.69 7.93 21.91
N ILE A 64 1.37 7.71 21.79
CA ILE A 64 0.44 7.81 22.93
C ILE A 64 0.85 6.85 24.06
N LEU A 65 1.13 5.58 23.74
CA LEU A 65 1.53 4.58 24.73
C LEU A 65 2.88 4.88 25.36
N LYS A 66 3.85 5.39 24.58
CA LYS A 66 5.13 5.86 25.11
C LYS A 66 4.93 6.99 26.13
N TYR A 67 4.01 7.92 25.87
CA TYR A 67 3.69 8.99 26.81
C TYR A 67 2.94 8.51 28.05
N ALA A 68 2.14 7.44 27.93
CA ALA A 68 1.48 6.80 29.06
C ALA A 68 2.43 5.92 29.92
N GLY A 69 3.73 5.89 29.63
CA GLY A 69 4.69 5.02 30.32
C GLY A 69 4.51 3.52 30.03
N LYS A 70 3.83 3.18 28.93
CA LYS A 70 3.50 1.81 28.51
C LYS A 70 4.28 1.40 27.26
N ASP A 71 5.52 1.84 27.15
CA ASP A 71 6.43 1.61 26.03
C ASP A 71 6.67 0.12 25.73
N ARG A 72 6.92 -0.71 26.77
CA ARG A 72 7.09 -2.16 26.61
C ARG A 72 5.82 -2.83 26.06
N LEU A 73 4.65 -2.38 26.48
CA LEU A 73 3.37 -2.89 25.98
C LEU A 73 3.15 -2.47 24.52
N ALA A 74 3.55 -1.26 24.15
CA ALA A 74 3.44 -0.72 22.79
C ALA A 74 4.21 -1.56 21.78
N VAL A 75 5.50 -1.83 22.04
CA VAL A 75 6.33 -2.60 21.11
C VAL A 75 5.84 -4.05 21.01
N LYS A 76 5.55 -4.69 22.15
CA LYS A 76 5.12 -6.10 22.17
C LYS A 76 3.75 -6.32 21.51
N SER A 77 2.85 -5.33 21.59
CA SER A 77 1.47 -5.47 21.10
C SER A 77 1.26 -4.93 19.69
N PHE A 78 2.15 -4.07 19.16
CA PHE A 78 1.92 -3.43 17.86
C PHE A 78 2.96 -3.77 16.79
N TRP A 79 4.02 -4.54 17.11
CA TRP A 79 5.05 -4.92 16.12
C TRP A 79 4.51 -5.78 14.97
N PHE A 80 3.43 -6.53 15.19
CA PHE A 80 2.85 -7.41 14.17
C PHE A 80 1.95 -6.67 13.17
N LEU A 81 1.49 -5.45 13.47
CA LEU A 81 0.59 -4.71 12.57
C LEU A 81 1.22 -4.41 11.21
N PRO A 82 2.46 -3.89 11.10
CA PRO A 82 3.11 -3.73 9.80
C PRO A 82 3.20 -5.04 9.01
N LEU A 83 3.42 -6.16 9.70
CA LEU A 83 3.51 -7.47 9.06
C LEU A 83 2.14 -7.94 8.53
N MET A 84 1.08 -7.69 9.30
CA MET A 84 -0.30 -7.92 8.86
C MET A 84 -0.68 -7.06 7.64
N PHE A 85 -0.35 -5.78 7.67
CA PHE A 85 -0.62 -4.89 6.54
C PHE A 85 0.23 -5.22 5.30
N SER A 86 1.43 -5.77 5.49
CA SER A 86 2.24 -6.30 4.39
C SER A 86 1.55 -7.47 3.69
N LEU A 87 1.00 -8.42 4.45
CA LEU A 87 0.19 -9.50 3.91
C LEU A 87 -1.07 -8.97 3.20
N LEU A 88 -1.78 -8.02 3.82
CA LEU A 88 -2.97 -7.40 3.21
C LEU A 88 -2.64 -6.67 1.91
N GLY A 89 -1.52 -5.98 1.82
CA GLY A 89 -1.08 -5.32 0.59
C GLY A 89 -0.80 -6.32 -0.54
N GLY A 90 -0.23 -7.48 -0.21
CA GLY A 90 -0.07 -8.59 -1.16
C GLY A 90 -1.41 -9.16 -1.64
N VAL A 91 -2.35 -9.39 -0.72
CA VAL A 91 -3.69 -9.91 -1.03
C VAL A 91 -4.50 -8.90 -1.86
N ALA A 92 -4.50 -7.62 -1.50
CA ALA A 92 -5.19 -6.58 -2.26
C ALA A 92 -4.63 -6.45 -3.68
N ASN A 93 -3.33 -6.68 -3.85
CA ASN A 93 -2.72 -6.71 -5.17
C ASN A 93 -3.15 -7.93 -5.99
N LEU A 94 -3.27 -9.11 -5.38
CA LEU A 94 -3.86 -10.29 -6.03
C LEU A 94 -5.28 -10.01 -6.51
N THR A 95 -6.11 -9.41 -5.65
CA THR A 95 -7.49 -9.10 -6.02
C THR A 95 -7.55 -8.08 -7.14
N ILE A 96 -6.68 -7.07 -7.16
CA ILE A 96 -6.58 -6.12 -8.29
C ILE A 96 -6.17 -6.84 -9.59
N LEU A 97 -5.17 -7.72 -9.55
CA LEU A 97 -4.74 -8.49 -10.73
C LEU A 97 -5.85 -9.38 -11.28
N GLU A 98 -6.61 -10.03 -10.42
CA GLU A 98 -7.65 -10.98 -10.84
C GLU A 98 -8.96 -10.28 -11.25
N THR A 99 -9.40 -9.28 -10.50
CA THR A 99 -10.71 -8.64 -10.71
C THR A 99 -10.66 -7.43 -11.62
N VAL A 100 -9.58 -6.65 -11.59
CA VAL A 100 -9.49 -5.41 -12.36
C VAL A 100 -8.78 -5.66 -13.69
N ILE A 101 -7.69 -6.43 -13.67
CA ILE A 101 -6.89 -6.68 -14.88
C ILE A 101 -7.47 -7.85 -15.69
N LYS A 102 -7.63 -9.03 -15.09
CA LYS A 102 -8.07 -10.23 -15.81
C LYS A 102 -9.55 -10.19 -16.22
N LEU A 103 -10.45 -9.67 -15.36
CA LEU A 103 -11.89 -9.66 -15.62
C LEU A 103 -12.35 -8.57 -16.61
N ASN A 104 -11.65 -7.42 -16.68
CA ASN A 104 -11.96 -6.37 -17.65
C ASN A 104 -11.29 -6.58 -19.02
N GLY A 105 -10.71 -7.77 -19.26
CA GLY A 105 -10.06 -8.11 -20.54
C GLY A 105 -8.77 -7.33 -20.80
N PHE A 106 -8.17 -6.71 -19.78
CA PHE A 106 -6.83 -6.16 -19.90
C PHE A 106 -5.85 -7.32 -19.90
N ILE A 107 -5.47 -7.76 -21.10
CA ILE A 107 -4.38 -8.70 -21.32
C ILE A 107 -3.17 -8.12 -20.60
N GLN A 108 -2.46 -8.92 -19.79
CA GLN A 108 -1.08 -8.60 -19.39
C GLN A 108 -0.37 -8.06 -20.62
N CYS A 109 -0.14 -6.75 -20.68
CA CYS A 109 0.36 -6.09 -21.88
C CYS A 109 1.51 -6.93 -22.47
N PRO A 110 1.53 -7.28 -23.77
CA PRO A 110 2.60 -8.13 -24.31
C PRO A 110 3.95 -7.54 -23.92
N ALA A 111 4.84 -8.39 -23.38
CA ALA A 111 6.11 -8.00 -22.76
C ALA A 111 6.97 -7.08 -23.64
N GLU A 112 6.74 -7.13 -24.96
CA GLU A 112 7.46 -6.42 -26.00
C GLU A 112 6.97 -4.98 -26.24
N LEU A 113 5.76 -4.60 -25.81
CA LEU A 113 5.14 -3.29 -26.15
C LEU A 113 4.73 -2.43 -24.94
N GLY A 114 4.36 -3.02 -23.80
CA GLY A 114 3.76 -2.27 -22.68
C GLY A 114 4.59 -2.20 -21.39
N TYR A 115 5.63 -3.04 -21.28
CA TYR A 115 6.41 -3.16 -20.06
C TYR A 115 7.75 -2.44 -20.21
N LYS A 116 7.93 -1.31 -19.52
CA LYS A 116 9.26 -0.70 -19.39
C LYS A 116 10.09 -1.51 -18.40
N GLN A 117 11.28 -1.92 -18.81
CA GLN A 117 12.25 -2.54 -17.91
C GLN A 117 12.93 -1.47 -17.07
N ASN A 118 12.86 -1.63 -15.75
CA ASN A 118 13.82 -1.00 -14.85
C ASN A 118 14.52 -2.12 -14.07
N LEU A 119 15.68 -1.83 -13.45
CA LEU A 119 16.63 -2.78 -12.83
C LEU A 119 16.02 -3.88 -11.94
N LEU A 120 14.75 -3.79 -11.54
CA LEU A 120 14.05 -4.74 -10.67
C LEU A 120 12.68 -5.21 -11.18
N ARG A 121 12.12 -4.71 -12.31
CA ARG A 121 10.71 -5.03 -12.66
C ARG A 121 10.25 -4.68 -14.09
N ASN A 122 9.26 -5.45 -14.56
CA ASN A 122 8.33 -5.10 -15.65
C ASN A 122 7.09 -4.40 -15.05
N TYR A 123 6.84 -3.13 -15.37
CA TYR A 123 5.63 -2.41 -14.97
C TYR A 123 4.91 -1.76 -16.17
N VAL A 124 3.57 -1.65 -16.10
CA VAL A 124 2.73 -0.95 -17.10
C VAL A 124 2.33 0.39 -16.50
N THR A 125 2.71 1.49 -17.13
CA THR A 125 2.31 2.84 -16.70
C THR A 125 1.01 3.30 -17.32
N ASP A 126 0.61 2.76 -18.48
CA ASP A 126 -0.54 3.24 -19.23
C ASP A 126 -1.33 2.05 -19.79
N VAL A 127 -2.57 1.89 -19.31
CA VAL A 127 -3.44 0.77 -19.66
C VAL A 127 -4.08 0.98 -21.03
N SER A 128 -4.08 2.22 -21.56
CA SER A 128 -4.58 2.54 -22.91
C SER A 128 -3.76 1.89 -24.03
N LEU A 129 -2.52 1.48 -23.73
CA LEU A 129 -1.63 0.75 -24.62
C LEU A 129 -1.91 -0.76 -24.66
N CYS A 130 -2.69 -1.30 -23.72
CA CYS A 130 -3.11 -2.70 -23.75
C CYS A 130 -4.34 -2.83 -24.66
N LYS A 131 -4.25 -3.63 -25.74
CA LYS A 131 -5.37 -3.86 -26.65
C LYS A 131 -6.58 -4.45 -25.90
N ARG A 132 -7.74 -3.79 -26.02
CA ARG A 132 -9.04 -4.44 -25.82
C ARG A 132 -9.24 -5.49 -26.92
N LEU A 133 -9.78 -6.65 -26.52
CA LEU A 133 -10.34 -7.64 -27.45
C LEU A 133 -11.42 -7.01 -28.33
#